data_AF-A0A1F8MAJ0-F1
#
_entry.id   AF-A0A1F8MAJ0-F1
#
_cell.length_a   1.000
_cell.length_b   1.000
_cell.length_c   1.000
_cell.angle_alpha   90.00
_cell.angle_beta   90.00
_cell.angle_gamma   90.00
#
_symmetry.space_group_name_H-M   'P 1'
#
loop_
_entity.id
_entity.type
_entity.pdbx_description
1 polymer ?
#
loop_
_entity_poly.entity_id
_entity_poly.type
_entity_poly.pdbx_seq_one_letter_code
_entity_poly.pdbx_strand_id
1 'polypeptide(L)'
;MHNYRLNKASLLTILVLIGIVFTIFIIQIGVDPSYKNMTTDSGIFAYCGRIIHEGGLMYRDCWDNKPPGVYYLNSIAFLLSGPNPYSIWLFQAVWLTIAIQAYFLILRKIWGVGLAALAAFMFIFWVLFPDIFAGGNFTETYAILPVVLSIGAFWAYLRTNKLVWVAVLGLLVAAGFLLKPTYISIGLAAVGVICYLDLRERKTKALIWKILCFSLSAILPLVLVALYWIYQHDFYELWFAVFTHNIGYVESGFSLRSLYGTVRMFLINQPMATLSALVLMSYSIFIYRQGRDLLQKGKPGEEEISLSIQKIEKHQALVWWQAGLGLALILDMIFLAASGKNFGHYLQVILPTMIASVLYLLDMLIRSAHEKIQDRSLLVIAWSGVLIISLAGLLEIVVKEAPSMTELKTFWQSTDPARYEPNELEQYIIDHSQPSEPVLVWGGHPSMNFLTNRRSPTRYIFLQHLFTPTTSGQNGFDEFLQELKTDPPALIVAQPDSSAGLPFFGLLEENICASCDPEQQQKMLELKSYVESNYKLTTSIWDWYVYERVH
;
A
#
# COMPACT_ATOMS: atom_id res chain seq x y z
N MET A 1 34.58 21.73 -29.99
CA MET A 1 33.76 20.60 -29.48
C MET A 1 34.27 20.22 -28.10
N HIS A 2 33.61 20.65 -27.04
CA HIS A 2 33.97 20.27 -25.67
C HIS A 2 33.44 18.86 -25.40
N ASN A 3 34.34 17.87 -25.34
CA ASN A 3 33.99 16.50 -24.98
C ASN A 3 33.57 16.46 -23.50
N TYR A 4 32.27 16.52 -23.23
CA TYR A 4 31.69 16.20 -21.92
C TYR A 4 31.87 14.70 -21.64
N ARG A 5 33.06 14.30 -21.15
CA ARG A 5 33.24 12.96 -20.58
C ARG A 5 32.46 12.89 -19.27
N LEU A 6 31.35 12.15 -19.27
CA LEU A 6 30.62 11.81 -18.05
C LEU A 6 31.58 11.20 -17.03
N ASN A 7 31.59 11.71 -15.80
CA ASN A 7 32.38 11.10 -14.73
C ASN A 7 31.81 9.70 -14.39
N LYS A 8 32.68 8.79 -13.91
CA LYS A 8 32.31 7.39 -13.63
C LYS A 8 31.07 7.26 -12.73
N ALA A 9 30.93 8.15 -11.73
CA ALA A 9 29.79 8.14 -10.82
C ALA A 9 28.47 8.51 -11.49
N SER A 10 28.48 9.43 -12.46
CA SER A 10 27.29 9.81 -13.23
C SER A 10 26.88 8.71 -14.19
N LEU A 11 27.85 8.08 -14.86
CA LEU A 11 27.59 6.91 -15.70
C LEU A 11 26.96 5.76 -14.88
N LEU A 12 27.54 5.43 -13.72
CA LEU A 12 26.99 4.39 -12.84
C LEU A 12 25.58 4.74 -12.35
N THR A 13 25.30 6.01 -12.07
CA THR A 13 23.95 6.45 -11.69
C THR A 13 22.95 6.20 -12.81
N ILE A 14 23.30 6.55 -14.05
CA ILE A 14 22.43 6.31 -15.21
C ILE A 14 22.21 4.81 -15.40
N LEU A 15 23.26 3.99 -15.31
CA LEU A 15 23.17 2.54 -15.42
C LEU A 15 22.26 1.93 -14.34
N VAL A 16 22.34 2.41 -13.10
CA VAL A 16 21.46 1.95 -12.01
C VAL A 16 20.02 2.37 -12.28
N LEU A 17 19.76 3.61 -12.70
CA LEU A 17 18.40 4.06 -13.04
C LEU A 17 17.79 3.23 -14.17
N ILE A 18 18.56 2.93 -15.21
CA ILE A 18 18.17 2.06 -16.32
C ILE A 18 17.93 0.63 -15.81
N GLY A 19 18.83 0.11 -14.98
CA GLY A 19 18.70 -1.21 -14.37
C GLY A 19 17.42 -1.35 -13.54
N ILE A 20 17.06 -0.34 -12.74
CA ILE A 20 15.80 -0.30 -11.98
C ILE A 20 14.59 -0.45 -12.92
N VAL A 21 14.55 0.30 -14.03
CA VAL A 21 13.46 0.19 -15.02
C VAL A 21 13.39 -1.23 -15.55
N PHE A 22 14.50 -1.75 -16.10
CA PHE A 22 14.51 -3.08 -16.70
C PHE A 22 14.13 -4.17 -15.70
N THR A 23 14.67 -4.15 -14.47
CA THR A 23 14.36 -5.17 -13.48
C THR A 23 12.89 -5.16 -13.07
N ILE A 24 12.31 -3.98 -12.82
CA ILE A 24 10.88 -3.88 -12.45
C ILE A 24 10.00 -4.39 -13.60
N PHE A 25 10.25 -3.94 -14.83
CA PHE A 25 9.47 -4.38 -15.99
C PHE A 25 9.61 -5.88 -16.23
N ILE A 26 10.81 -6.45 -16.11
CA ILE A 26 11.03 -7.91 -16.27
C ILE A 26 10.25 -8.71 -15.22
N ILE A 27 10.31 -8.32 -13.95
CA ILE A 27 9.60 -9.03 -12.87
C ILE A 27 8.09 -8.88 -13.06
N GLN A 28 7.61 -7.67 -13.37
CA GLN A 28 6.17 -7.44 -13.57
C GLN A 28 5.60 -8.11 -14.81
N ILE A 29 6.41 -8.48 -15.82
CA ILE A 29 5.95 -9.34 -16.91
C ILE A 29 5.50 -10.71 -16.38
N GLY A 30 6.18 -11.25 -15.37
CA GLY A 30 5.77 -12.51 -14.72
C GLY A 30 4.47 -12.41 -13.93
N VAL A 31 4.10 -11.19 -13.52
CA VAL A 31 2.82 -10.94 -12.89
C VAL A 31 1.69 -10.86 -13.92
N ASP A 32 2.03 -10.64 -15.19
CA ASP A 32 1.19 -10.54 -16.39
C ASP A 32 -0.04 -9.62 -16.20
N PRO A 33 -0.31 -8.63 -17.06
CA PRO A 33 -1.60 -7.93 -17.05
C PRO A 33 -2.80 -8.87 -17.27
N SER A 34 -2.60 -10.19 -17.45
CA SER A 34 -3.68 -11.15 -17.42
C SER A 34 -4.55 -10.99 -16.17
N TYR A 35 -5.72 -10.46 -16.44
CA TYR A 35 -6.99 -10.38 -15.73
C TYR A 35 -7.26 -11.47 -14.66
N LYS A 36 -6.57 -12.62 -14.71
CA LYS A 36 -6.63 -13.73 -13.74
C LYS A 36 -6.08 -13.38 -12.35
N ASN A 37 -5.18 -12.40 -12.24
CA ASN A 37 -4.49 -12.08 -10.99
C ASN A 37 -5.09 -10.88 -10.22
N MET A 38 -6.24 -10.36 -10.64
CA MET A 38 -6.86 -9.22 -9.97
C MET A 38 -7.59 -9.66 -8.70
N THR A 39 -6.95 -9.41 -7.55
CA THR A 39 -7.48 -9.71 -6.23
C THR A 39 -8.74 -8.88 -5.90
N THR A 40 -9.44 -9.24 -4.83
CA THR A 40 -10.65 -8.53 -4.36
C THR A 40 -10.44 -7.03 -4.24
N ASP A 41 -9.48 -6.56 -3.44
CA ASP A 41 -9.21 -5.13 -3.25
C ASP A 41 -8.85 -4.44 -4.58
N SER A 42 -7.94 -5.03 -5.36
CA SER A 42 -7.55 -4.48 -6.67
C SER A 42 -8.76 -4.36 -7.60
N GLY A 43 -9.69 -5.33 -7.57
CA GLY A 43 -10.91 -5.30 -8.35
C GLY A 43 -11.92 -4.24 -7.90
N ILE A 44 -12.05 -4.01 -6.58
CA ILE A 44 -12.84 -2.88 -6.06
C ILE A 44 -12.25 -1.57 -6.59
N PHE A 45 -10.93 -1.40 -6.50
CA PHE A 45 -10.27 -0.16 -6.91
C PHE A 45 -10.36 0.07 -8.42
N ALA A 46 -10.23 -0.98 -9.22
CA ALA A 46 -10.40 -0.93 -10.66
C ALA A 46 -11.84 -0.58 -11.05
N TYR A 47 -12.82 -1.25 -10.47
CA TYR A 47 -14.24 -1.00 -10.74
C TYR A 47 -14.67 0.40 -10.31
N CYS A 48 -14.43 0.78 -9.06
CA CYS A 48 -14.78 2.12 -8.59
C CYS A 48 -13.97 3.21 -9.30
N GLY A 49 -12.71 2.94 -9.69
CA GLY A 49 -11.93 3.81 -10.55
C GLY A 49 -12.59 4.05 -11.91
N ARG A 50 -13.29 3.04 -12.46
CA ARG A 50 -14.03 3.16 -13.73
C ARG A 50 -15.24 4.03 -13.53
N ILE A 51 -15.98 3.84 -12.45
CA ILE A 51 -17.11 4.71 -12.08
C ILE A 51 -16.68 6.17 -12.03
N ILE A 52 -15.53 6.48 -11.40
CA ILE A 52 -14.98 7.85 -11.40
C ILE A 52 -14.62 8.31 -12.83
N HIS A 53 -13.97 7.45 -13.61
CA HIS A 53 -13.59 7.76 -15.00
C HIS A 53 -14.80 8.10 -15.89
N GLU A 54 -15.95 7.49 -15.61
CA GLU A 54 -17.22 7.70 -16.29
C GLU A 54 -18.03 8.89 -15.73
N GLY A 55 -17.49 9.61 -14.74
CA GLY A 55 -18.10 10.81 -14.15
C GLY A 55 -18.87 10.58 -12.85
N GLY A 56 -18.83 9.38 -12.30
CA GLY A 56 -19.38 9.06 -10.98
C GLY A 56 -18.52 9.57 -9.82
N LEU A 57 -19.07 9.47 -8.62
CA LEU A 57 -18.47 9.92 -7.37
C LEU A 57 -18.35 8.76 -6.37
N MET A 58 -17.19 8.63 -5.72
CA MET A 58 -17.02 7.65 -4.65
C MET A 58 -18.01 7.86 -3.51
N TYR A 59 -18.35 6.73 -2.87
CA TYR A 59 -19.29 6.57 -1.76
C TYR A 59 -20.77 6.77 -2.14
N ARG A 60 -21.05 7.64 -3.12
CA ARG A 60 -22.38 7.76 -3.73
C ARG A 60 -22.62 6.66 -4.77
N ASP A 61 -21.76 6.58 -5.78
CA ASP A 61 -21.98 5.73 -6.97
C ASP A 61 -21.17 4.41 -6.91
N CYS A 62 -20.16 4.34 -6.02
CA CYS A 62 -19.41 3.13 -5.70
C CYS A 62 -18.91 3.21 -4.26
N TRP A 63 -19.23 2.22 -3.43
CA TRP A 63 -18.96 2.24 -2.00
C TRP A 63 -17.83 1.28 -1.61
N ASP A 64 -16.87 1.81 -0.85
CA ASP A 64 -15.85 1.04 -0.12
C ASP A 64 -15.29 1.89 1.03
N ASN A 65 -14.56 1.28 1.96
CA ASN A 65 -14.15 1.92 3.22
C ASN A 65 -12.76 2.57 3.20
N LYS A 66 -12.10 2.67 2.03
CA LYS A 66 -10.81 3.37 1.93
C LYS A 66 -11.03 4.85 1.63
N PRO A 67 -10.08 5.71 2.03
CA PRO A 67 -9.99 7.07 1.52
C PRO A 67 -9.90 7.14 -0.01
N PRO A 68 -10.28 8.26 -0.63
CA PRO A 68 -10.61 8.30 -2.06
C PRO A 68 -9.39 8.14 -2.97
N GLY A 69 -8.15 8.33 -2.48
CA GLY A 69 -6.96 8.46 -3.32
C GLY A 69 -6.69 7.27 -4.24
N VAL A 70 -6.91 6.03 -3.78
CA VAL A 70 -6.58 4.83 -4.58
C VAL A 70 -7.50 4.67 -5.80
N TYR A 71 -8.77 5.00 -5.66
CA TYR A 71 -9.74 4.91 -6.75
C TYR A 71 -9.49 5.99 -7.81
N TYR A 72 -9.14 7.21 -7.39
CA TYR A 72 -8.76 8.28 -8.31
C TYR A 72 -7.43 7.99 -9.02
N LEU A 73 -6.47 7.30 -8.37
CA LEU A 73 -5.27 6.82 -9.05
C LEU A 73 -5.59 5.77 -10.13
N ASN A 74 -6.54 4.87 -9.86
CA ASN A 74 -7.03 3.92 -10.88
C ASN A 74 -7.73 4.66 -12.04
N SER A 75 -8.56 5.66 -11.73
CA SER A 75 -9.19 6.52 -12.75
C SER A 75 -8.15 7.26 -13.61
N ILE A 76 -7.06 7.74 -13.01
CA ILE A 76 -5.93 8.35 -13.73
C ILE A 76 -5.19 7.31 -14.59
N ALA A 77 -5.02 6.09 -14.10
CA ALA A 77 -4.39 5.01 -14.87
C ALA A 77 -5.11 4.77 -16.20
N PHE A 78 -6.44 4.88 -16.20
CA PHE A 78 -7.26 4.71 -17.40
C PHE A 78 -7.08 5.79 -18.48
N LEU A 79 -6.38 6.89 -18.18
CA LEU A 79 -5.97 7.86 -19.21
C LEU A 79 -4.91 7.29 -20.18
N LEU A 80 -4.30 6.13 -19.88
CA LEU A 80 -3.31 5.48 -20.72
C LEU A 80 -3.94 4.75 -21.91
N SER A 81 -4.86 3.80 -21.66
CA SER A 81 -5.52 3.01 -22.71
C SER A 81 -6.99 2.69 -22.41
N GLY A 82 -7.63 3.42 -21.49
CA GLY A 82 -9.01 3.18 -21.06
C GLY A 82 -9.11 2.23 -19.85
N PRO A 83 -10.35 1.90 -19.42
CA PRO A 83 -10.59 1.16 -18.18
C PRO A 83 -10.39 -0.35 -18.33
N ASN A 84 -9.11 -0.76 -18.44
CA ASN A 84 -8.67 -2.15 -18.52
C ASN A 84 -7.51 -2.43 -17.53
N PRO A 85 -7.25 -3.69 -17.17
CA PRO A 85 -6.14 -4.07 -16.27
C PRO A 85 -4.77 -3.67 -16.78
N TYR A 86 -4.55 -3.63 -18.09
CA TYR A 86 -3.26 -3.23 -18.65
C TYR A 86 -2.90 -1.79 -18.28
N SER A 87 -3.87 -0.86 -18.31
CA SER A 87 -3.68 0.52 -17.85
C SER A 87 -3.25 0.58 -16.39
N ILE A 88 -3.85 -0.24 -15.52
CA ILE A 88 -3.49 -0.32 -14.09
C ILE A 88 -2.09 -0.91 -13.93
N TRP A 89 -1.81 -2.03 -14.59
CA TRP A 89 -0.52 -2.71 -14.56
C TRP A 89 0.63 -1.80 -15.02
N LEU A 90 0.45 -1.08 -16.13
CA LEU A 90 1.46 -0.16 -16.64
C LEU A 90 1.63 1.04 -15.70
N PHE A 91 0.52 1.59 -15.20
CA PHE A 91 0.56 2.71 -14.26
C PHE A 91 1.30 2.35 -12.98
N GLN A 92 1.01 1.21 -12.36
CA GLN A 92 1.72 0.76 -11.16
C GLN A 92 3.21 0.46 -11.42
N ALA A 93 3.57 -0.08 -12.59
CA ALA A 93 4.96 -0.34 -12.96
C ALA A 93 5.76 0.95 -13.06
N VAL A 94 5.19 1.97 -13.72
CA VAL A 94 5.76 3.31 -13.80
C VAL A 94 5.82 3.96 -12.42
N TRP A 95 4.76 3.85 -11.62
CA TRP A 95 4.69 4.41 -10.26
C TRP A 95 5.80 3.84 -9.35
N LEU A 96 5.94 2.52 -9.30
CA LEU A 96 6.99 1.84 -8.53
C LEU A 96 8.38 2.21 -9.05
N THR A 97 8.56 2.29 -10.37
CA THR A 97 9.82 2.74 -10.97
C THR A 97 10.20 4.13 -10.48
N ILE A 98 9.27 5.09 -10.52
CA ILE A 98 9.50 6.47 -10.05
C ILE A 98 9.85 6.46 -8.56
N ALA A 99 9.10 5.70 -7.75
CA ALA A 99 9.33 5.64 -6.31
C ALA A 99 10.70 5.05 -5.96
N ILE A 100 11.11 3.96 -6.61
CA ILE A 100 12.39 3.30 -6.35
C ILE A 100 13.56 4.12 -6.91
N GLN A 101 13.41 4.79 -8.05
CA GLN A 101 14.40 5.75 -8.54
C GLN A 101 14.55 6.96 -7.60
N ALA A 102 13.45 7.49 -7.08
CA ALA A 102 13.49 8.56 -6.07
C ALA A 102 14.22 8.08 -4.80
N TYR A 103 13.92 6.87 -4.34
CA TYR A 103 14.59 6.23 -3.20
C TYR A 103 16.10 6.11 -3.44
N PHE A 104 16.51 5.57 -4.59
CA PHE A 104 17.92 5.50 -5.00
C PHE A 104 18.60 6.89 -4.99
N LEU A 105 17.97 7.90 -5.58
CA LEU A 105 18.54 9.25 -5.67
C LEU A 105 18.66 9.94 -4.30
N ILE A 106 17.70 9.71 -3.41
CA ILE A 106 17.74 10.17 -2.01
C ILE A 106 18.92 9.51 -1.30
N LEU A 107 18.96 8.18 -1.30
CA LEU A 107 20.00 7.41 -0.62
C LEU A 107 21.40 7.66 -1.18
N ARG A 108 21.52 7.92 -2.49
CA ARG A 108 22.78 8.28 -3.13
C ARG A 108 23.37 9.55 -2.53
N LYS A 109 22.56 10.53 -2.12
CA LYS A 109 23.04 11.75 -1.44
C LYS A 109 23.54 11.47 -0.03
N ILE A 110 23.07 10.40 0.61
CA ILE A 110 23.44 9.99 1.97
C ILE A 110 24.71 9.14 1.92
N TRP A 111 24.69 8.06 1.14
CA TRP A 111 25.69 6.98 1.18
C TRP A 111 26.46 6.74 -0.12
N GLY A 112 26.21 7.54 -1.16
CA GLY A 112 26.84 7.36 -2.47
C GLY A 112 26.18 6.26 -3.30
N VAL A 113 26.71 6.04 -4.52
CA VAL A 113 26.03 5.23 -5.54
C VAL A 113 25.95 3.75 -5.19
N GLY A 114 27.00 3.18 -4.59
CA GLY A 114 27.07 1.74 -4.30
C GLY A 114 26.00 1.26 -3.32
N LEU A 115 25.99 1.83 -2.10
CA LEU A 115 24.99 1.48 -1.07
C LEU A 115 23.57 1.86 -1.50
N ALA A 116 23.40 2.97 -2.22
CA ALA A 116 22.09 3.34 -2.74
C ALA A 116 21.58 2.36 -3.79
N ALA A 117 22.43 1.88 -4.68
CA ALA A 117 22.07 0.87 -5.68
C ALA A 117 21.67 -0.45 -4.98
N LEU A 118 22.47 -0.90 -4.00
CA LEU A 118 22.14 -2.08 -3.20
C LEU A 118 20.76 -1.96 -2.55
N ALA A 119 20.46 -0.84 -1.89
CA ALA A 119 19.15 -0.62 -1.30
C ALA A 119 18.01 -0.57 -2.33
N ALA A 120 18.23 0.02 -3.50
CA ALA A 120 17.22 0.06 -4.56
C ALA A 120 16.87 -1.35 -5.06
N PHE A 121 17.88 -2.19 -5.32
CA PHE A 121 17.64 -3.57 -5.75
C PHE A 121 17.08 -4.45 -4.64
N MET A 122 17.56 -4.32 -3.39
CA MET A 122 16.91 -4.95 -2.23
C MET A 122 15.44 -4.55 -2.16
N PHE A 123 15.11 -3.27 -2.43
CA PHE A 123 13.74 -2.82 -2.36
C PHE A 123 12.88 -3.43 -3.47
N ILE A 124 13.37 -3.45 -4.72
CA ILE A 124 12.68 -4.12 -5.85
C ILE A 124 12.34 -5.56 -5.49
N PHE A 125 13.32 -6.33 -5.03
CA PHE A 125 13.17 -7.75 -4.76
C PHE A 125 12.24 -8.07 -3.58
N TRP A 126 12.16 -7.21 -2.56
CA TRP A 126 11.21 -7.41 -1.47
C TRP A 126 9.81 -6.93 -1.81
N VAL A 127 9.68 -5.81 -2.53
CA VAL A 127 8.36 -5.23 -2.82
C VAL A 127 7.61 -6.02 -3.88
N LEU A 128 8.34 -6.61 -4.83
CA LEU A 128 7.76 -7.43 -5.89
C LEU A 128 7.61 -8.92 -5.51
N PHE A 129 8.18 -9.34 -4.37
CA PHE A 129 8.05 -10.70 -3.83
C PHE A 129 6.59 -11.19 -3.88
N PRO A 130 6.24 -12.38 -4.41
CA PRO A 130 4.86 -12.65 -4.83
C PRO A 130 3.84 -12.59 -3.68
N ASP A 131 4.23 -13.06 -2.48
CA ASP A 131 3.38 -13.03 -1.29
C ASP A 131 3.17 -11.60 -0.74
N ILE A 132 4.07 -10.65 -1.08
CA ILE A 132 3.99 -9.24 -0.70
C ILE A 132 3.34 -8.42 -1.82
N PHE A 133 3.67 -8.67 -3.08
CA PHE A 133 3.16 -7.91 -4.21
C PHE A 133 1.72 -8.27 -4.54
N ALA A 134 1.39 -9.56 -4.54
CA ALA A 134 0.04 -10.10 -4.74
C ALA A 134 -0.72 -9.48 -5.94
N GLY A 135 -0.02 -9.24 -7.06
CA GLY A 135 -0.60 -8.63 -8.27
C GLY A 135 -0.56 -7.10 -8.30
N GLY A 136 -0.30 -6.45 -7.17
CA GLY A 136 -0.24 -5.01 -7.04
C GLY A 136 -1.62 -4.33 -7.03
N ASN A 137 -1.62 -3.04 -7.41
CA ASN A 137 -2.77 -2.14 -7.35
C ASN A 137 -3.37 -2.05 -5.94
N PHE A 138 -2.53 -2.03 -4.90
CA PHE A 138 -2.97 -1.81 -3.52
C PHE A 138 -2.73 -0.38 -3.07
N THR A 139 -3.47 0.04 -2.04
CA THR A 139 -3.20 1.30 -1.33
C THR A 139 -1.74 1.42 -0.90
N GLU A 140 -1.13 0.30 -0.50
CA GLU A 140 0.26 0.17 -0.10
C GLU A 140 1.23 0.42 -1.26
N THR A 141 0.95 -0.15 -2.44
CA THR A 141 1.77 0.01 -3.65
C THR A 141 1.87 1.48 -4.03
N TYR A 142 0.75 2.20 -3.96
CA TYR A 142 0.74 3.63 -4.26
C TYR A 142 1.37 4.48 -3.14
N ALA A 143 1.27 4.04 -1.88
CA ALA A 143 1.83 4.75 -0.72
C ALA A 143 3.36 4.73 -0.64
N ILE A 144 4.04 3.83 -1.38
CA ILE A 144 5.50 3.77 -1.40
C ILE A 144 6.12 5.12 -1.80
N LEU A 145 5.59 5.80 -2.82
CA LEU A 145 6.14 7.08 -3.27
C LEU A 145 6.09 8.16 -2.18
N PRO A 146 4.94 8.50 -1.56
CA PRO A 146 4.92 9.51 -0.51
C PRO A 146 5.77 9.12 0.72
N VAL A 147 5.88 7.83 1.04
CA VAL A 147 6.73 7.33 2.13
C VAL A 147 8.22 7.55 1.82
N VAL A 148 8.68 7.14 0.64
CA VAL A 148 10.05 7.37 0.16
C VAL A 148 10.40 8.85 0.14
N LEU A 149 9.49 9.68 -0.38
CA LEU A 149 9.70 11.13 -0.41
C LEU A 149 9.74 11.72 1.01
N SER A 150 8.99 11.17 1.96
CA SER A 150 9.00 11.61 3.36
C SER A 150 10.34 11.28 4.04
N ILE A 151 10.90 10.09 3.78
CA ILE A 151 12.26 9.70 4.20
C ILE A 151 13.29 10.74 3.69
N GLY A 152 13.18 11.13 2.41
CA GLY A 152 14.04 12.13 1.79
C GLY A 152 13.84 13.55 2.31
N ALA A 153 12.59 13.97 2.52
CA ALA A 153 12.24 15.28 3.08
C ALA A 153 12.74 15.42 4.52
N PHE A 154 12.64 14.36 5.32
CA PHE A 154 13.19 14.33 6.67
C PHE A 154 14.72 14.48 6.65
N TRP A 155 15.42 13.74 5.79
CA TRP A 155 16.87 13.94 5.60
C TRP A 155 17.20 15.37 5.17
N ALA A 156 16.48 15.90 4.18
CA ALA A 156 16.71 17.23 3.65
C ALA A 156 16.46 18.32 4.72
N TYR A 157 15.45 18.15 5.57
CA TYR A 157 15.24 19.00 6.73
C TYR A 157 16.45 18.95 7.68
N LEU A 158 16.90 17.77 8.12
CA LEU A 158 18.03 17.66 9.05
C LEU A 158 19.33 18.27 8.49
N ARG A 159 19.50 18.26 7.16
CA ARG A 159 20.67 18.85 6.48
C ARG A 159 20.59 20.36 6.26
N THR A 160 19.39 20.94 6.25
CA THR A 160 19.19 22.34 5.81
C THR A 160 18.44 23.22 6.82
N ASN A 161 17.73 22.60 7.76
CA ASN A 161 16.83 23.23 8.73
C ASN A 161 15.79 24.17 8.09
N LYS A 162 15.40 23.90 6.82
CA LYS A 162 14.45 24.74 6.08
C LYS A 162 13.01 24.29 6.32
N LEU A 163 12.14 25.24 6.65
CA LEU A 163 10.72 25.01 6.93
C LEU A 163 9.96 24.38 5.74
N VAL A 164 10.40 24.61 4.50
CA VAL A 164 9.81 23.99 3.30
C VAL A 164 9.74 22.47 3.40
N TRP A 165 10.74 21.83 4.03
CA TRP A 165 10.75 20.37 4.18
C TRP A 165 9.76 19.88 5.22
N VAL A 166 9.43 20.71 6.21
CA VAL A 166 8.34 20.44 7.17
C VAL A 166 6.98 20.53 6.46
N ALA A 167 6.81 21.55 5.61
CA ALA A 167 5.61 21.67 4.78
C ALA A 167 5.45 20.45 3.85
N VAL A 168 6.53 20.05 3.17
CA VAL A 168 6.56 18.86 2.30
C VAL A 168 6.21 17.59 3.09
N LEU A 169 6.74 17.40 4.30
CA LEU A 169 6.38 16.26 5.15
C LEU A 169 4.86 16.22 5.42
N GLY A 170 4.23 17.35 5.73
CA GLY A 170 2.78 17.37 5.94
C GLY A 170 1.99 17.06 4.66
N LEU A 171 2.40 17.59 3.50
CA LEU A 171 1.75 17.27 2.21
C LEU A 171 1.85 15.78 1.88
N LEU A 172 3.00 15.16 2.14
CA LEU A 172 3.21 13.73 1.89
C LEU A 172 2.45 12.85 2.89
N VAL A 173 2.31 13.29 4.14
CA VAL A 173 1.42 12.67 5.13
C VAL A 173 -0.03 12.72 4.67
N ALA A 174 -0.49 13.85 4.13
CA ALA A 174 -1.83 13.96 3.57
C ALA A 174 -2.03 13.01 2.38
N ALA A 175 -1.03 12.92 1.47
CA ALA A 175 -1.06 12.00 0.35
C ALA A 175 -1.12 10.53 0.80
N GLY A 176 -0.35 10.14 1.83
CA GLY A 176 -0.43 8.81 2.43
C GLY A 176 -1.78 8.55 3.09
N PHE A 177 -2.30 9.51 3.85
CA PHE A 177 -3.60 9.42 4.52
C PHE A 177 -4.74 9.21 3.52
N LEU A 178 -4.71 9.92 2.38
CA LEU A 178 -5.69 9.77 1.30
C LEU A 178 -5.65 8.41 0.59
N LEU A 179 -4.66 7.56 0.87
CA LEU A 179 -4.65 6.16 0.45
C LEU A 179 -5.12 5.25 1.59
N LYS A 180 -4.54 5.44 2.78
CA LYS A 180 -4.97 4.77 4.02
C LYS A 180 -4.47 5.58 5.22
N PRO A 181 -5.28 5.79 6.27
CA PRO A 181 -4.90 6.62 7.41
C PRO A 181 -3.61 6.15 8.12
N THR A 182 -3.26 4.87 7.98
CA THR A 182 -2.10 4.24 8.62
C THR A 182 -0.75 4.58 7.98
N TYR A 183 -0.70 5.24 6.82
CA TYR A 183 0.58 5.49 6.10
C TYR A 183 1.27 6.81 6.46
N ILE A 184 1.06 7.28 7.69
CA ILE A 184 1.55 8.58 8.18
C ILE A 184 2.79 8.47 9.07
N SER A 185 3.24 7.24 9.38
CA SER A 185 4.26 6.91 10.38
C SER A 185 5.56 7.70 10.24
N ILE A 186 6.16 7.71 9.04
CA ILE A 186 7.44 8.40 8.81
C ILE A 186 7.32 9.91 9.00
N GLY A 187 6.20 10.51 8.60
CA GLY A 187 5.96 11.94 8.78
C GLY A 187 5.79 12.30 10.26
N LEU A 188 5.01 11.51 11.01
CA LEU A 188 4.86 11.68 12.45
C LEU A 188 6.19 11.49 13.19
N ALA A 189 6.96 10.46 12.83
CA ALA A 189 8.26 10.20 13.43
C ALA A 189 9.26 11.32 13.15
N ALA A 190 9.31 11.80 11.89
CA ALA A 190 10.15 12.92 11.50
C ALA A 190 9.82 14.17 12.30
N VAL A 191 8.55 14.57 12.38
CA VAL A 191 8.12 15.74 13.17
C VAL A 191 8.38 15.53 14.65
N GLY A 192 8.17 14.33 15.19
CA GLY A 192 8.51 13.99 16.58
C GLY A 192 9.98 14.25 16.90
N VAL A 193 10.90 13.80 16.03
CA VAL A 193 12.34 14.06 16.17
C VAL A 193 12.65 15.55 16.04
N ILE A 194 12.04 16.24 15.08
CA ILE A 194 12.24 17.69 14.89
C ILE A 194 11.81 18.46 16.14
N CYS A 195 10.64 18.14 16.68
CA CYS A 195 10.10 18.76 17.89
C CYS A 195 11.01 18.49 19.10
N TYR A 196 11.49 17.25 19.24
CA TYR A 196 12.42 16.88 20.30
C TYR A 196 13.73 17.69 20.23
N LEU A 197 14.29 17.88 19.03
CA LEU A 197 15.50 18.67 18.83
C LEU A 197 15.29 20.15 19.23
N ASP A 198 14.19 20.76 18.80
CA ASP A 198 13.89 22.15 19.17
C ASP A 198 13.63 22.32 20.67
N LEU A 199 12.99 21.33 21.32
CA LEU A 199 12.79 21.32 22.77
C LEU A 199 14.12 21.21 23.51
N ARG A 200 15.04 20.36 23.06
CA ARG A 200 16.40 20.22 23.63
C ARG A 200 17.18 21.54 23.53
N GLU A 201 17.02 22.26 22.43
CA GLU A 201 17.64 23.57 22.19
C GLU A 201 16.85 24.76 22.77
N ARG A 202 15.73 24.50 23.46
CA ARG A 202 14.81 25.51 24.04
C ARG A 202 14.25 26.52 23.01
N LYS A 203 14.10 26.11 21.75
CA LYS A 203 13.59 26.92 20.63
C LYS A 203 12.06 26.88 20.51
N THR A 204 11.34 27.28 21.56
CA THR A 204 9.87 27.18 21.64
C THR A 204 9.13 27.89 20.51
N LYS A 205 9.58 29.08 20.09
CA LYS A 205 8.97 29.80 18.95
C LYS A 205 9.13 29.04 17.63
N ALA A 206 10.31 28.47 17.37
CA ALA A 206 10.57 27.70 16.16
C ALA A 206 9.76 26.40 16.14
N LEU A 207 9.67 25.73 17.29
CA LEU A 207 8.82 24.56 17.50
C LEU A 207 7.37 24.83 17.11
N ILE A 208 6.76 25.90 17.65
CA ILE A 208 5.36 26.27 17.34
C ILE A 208 5.18 26.48 15.84
N TRP A 209 6.06 27.24 15.19
CA TRP A 209 5.97 27.48 13.75
C TRP A 209 6.11 26.21 12.90
N LYS A 210 6.97 25.28 13.30
CA LYS A 210 7.13 24.00 12.59
C LYS A 210 5.92 23.10 12.78
N ILE A 211 5.36 23.02 13.99
CA ILE A 211 4.11 22.29 14.25
C ILE A 211 2.99 22.89 13.41
N LEU A 212 2.78 24.21 13.46
CA LEU A 212 1.76 24.87 12.66
C LEU A 212 1.96 24.64 11.16
N CYS A 213 3.19 24.76 10.67
CA CYS A 213 3.50 24.53 9.26
C CYS A 213 3.19 23.10 8.83
N PHE A 214 3.60 22.10 9.62
CA PHE A 214 3.28 20.70 9.37
C PHE A 214 1.78 20.42 9.42
N SER A 215 1.09 20.89 10.47
CA SER A 215 -0.35 20.68 10.63
C SER A 215 -1.13 21.33 9.50
N LEU A 216 -0.82 22.58 9.13
CA LEU A 216 -1.48 23.25 8.03
C LEU A 216 -1.24 22.53 6.70
N SER A 217 0.00 22.11 6.41
CA SER A 217 0.29 21.42 5.16
C SER A 217 -0.24 19.98 5.12
N ALA A 218 -0.46 19.33 6.25
CA ALA A 218 -1.12 18.02 6.34
C ALA A 218 -2.65 18.12 6.24
N ILE A 219 -3.26 19.14 6.85
CA ILE A 219 -4.71 19.29 6.89
C ILE A 219 -5.25 19.93 5.62
N LEU A 220 -4.54 20.89 5.02
CA LEU A 220 -5.04 21.64 3.86
C LEU A 220 -5.45 20.74 2.68
N PRO A 221 -4.66 19.73 2.25
CA PRO A 221 -5.09 18.82 1.18
C PRO A 221 -6.35 18.02 1.54
N LEU A 222 -6.47 17.59 2.80
CA LEU A 222 -7.65 16.86 3.28
C LEU A 222 -8.90 17.75 3.28
N VAL A 223 -8.76 19.01 3.67
CA VAL A 223 -9.83 20.01 3.60
C VAL A 223 -10.23 20.26 2.15
N LEU A 224 -9.29 20.34 1.21
CA LEU A 224 -9.62 20.51 -0.21
C LEU A 224 -10.42 19.32 -0.76
N VAL A 225 -10.05 18.09 -0.37
CA VAL A 225 -10.84 16.89 -0.70
C VAL A 225 -12.23 16.98 -0.07
N ALA A 226 -12.32 17.30 1.22
CA ALA A 226 -13.61 17.46 1.90
C ALA A 226 -14.52 18.51 1.23
N LEU A 227 -13.96 19.64 0.83
CA LEU A 227 -14.68 20.71 0.13
C LEU A 227 -15.24 20.25 -1.21
N TYR A 228 -14.56 19.35 -1.93
CA TYR A 228 -15.09 18.77 -3.16
C TYR A 228 -16.35 17.93 -2.88
N TRP A 229 -16.37 17.10 -1.83
CA TRP A 229 -17.58 16.36 -1.46
C TRP A 229 -18.69 17.23 -0.89
N ILE A 230 -18.35 18.32 -0.19
CA ILE A 230 -19.34 19.32 0.24
C ILE A 230 -20.00 19.97 -0.99
N TYR A 231 -19.20 20.32 -2.00
CA TYR A 231 -19.72 20.88 -3.26
C TYR A 231 -20.62 19.89 -4.01
N GLN A 232 -20.31 18.59 -3.93
CA GLN A 232 -21.14 17.53 -4.52
C GLN A 232 -22.38 17.16 -3.67
N HIS A 233 -22.55 17.75 -2.49
CA HIS A 233 -23.61 17.45 -1.52
C HIS A 233 -23.56 16.05 -0.86
N ASP A 234 -22.40 15.37 -0.93
CA ASP A 234 -22.20 13.98 -0.45
C ASP A 234 -21.15 13.90 0.67
N PHE A 235 -20.89 14.99 1.40
CA PHE A 235 -19.86 15.02 2.46
C PHE A 235 -20.07 13.96 3.55
N TYR A 236 -21.32 13.67 3.91
CA TYR A 236 -21.61 12.69 4.95
C TYR A 236 -21.16 11.28 4.56
N GLU A 237 -21.29 10.91 3.28
CA GLU A 237 -20.83 9.62 2.76
C GLU A 237 -19.31 9.49 2.83
N LEU A 238 -18.56 10.53 2.43
CA LEU A 238 -17.11 10.58 2.60
C LEU A 238 -16.71 10.45 4.08
N TRP A 239 -17.34 11.24 4.95
CA TRP A 239 -17.03 11.23 6.38
C TRP A 239 -17.30 9.86 7.00
N PHE A 240 -18.42 9.24 6.64
CA PHE A 240 -18.81 7.94 7.12
C PHE A 240 -17.81 6.86 6.69
N ALA A 241 -17.52 6.76 5.39
CA ALA A 241 -16.64 5.74 4.84
C ALA A 241 -15.21 5.85 5.42
N VAL A 242 -14.67 7.07 5.50
CA VAL A 242 -13.27 7.28 5.92
C VAL A 242 -13.09 7.24 7.44
N PHE A 243 -14.04 7.76 8.21
CA PHE A 243 -13.90 7.90 9.66
C PHE A 243 -14.85 7.00 10.44
N THR A 244 -16.17 7.21 10.32
CA THR A 244 -17.16 6.53 11.17
C THR A 244 -17.09 5.02 11.06
N HIS A 245 -17.06 4.49 9.82
CA HIS A 245 -16.98 3.05 9.57
C HIS A 245 -15.65 2.45 10.06
N ASN A 246 -14.54 3.17 9.87
CA ASN A 246 -13.22 2.69 10.27
C ASN A 246 -13.02 2.63 11.79
N ILE A 247 -13.72 3.43 12.58
CA ILE A 247 -13.67 3.35 14.06
C ILE A 247 -14.15 1.97 14.54
N GLY A 248 -15.34 1.53 14.10
CA GLY A 248 -15.86 0.20 14.47
C GLY A 248 -15.03 -0.96 13.92
N TYR A 249 -14.42 -0.77 12.74
CA TYR A 249 -13.50 -1.74 12.14
C TYR A 249 -12.22 -1.94 12.99
N VAL A 250 -11.62 -0.87 13.51
CA VAL A 250 -10.42 -0.96 14.34
C VAL A 250 -10.72 -1.58 15.71
N GLU A 251 -11.85 -1.21 16.34
CA GLU A 251 -12.28 -1.77 17.62
C GLU A 251 -12.49 -3.29 17.57
N SER A 252 -12.98 -3.81 16.43
CA SER A 252 -13.18 -5.25 16.22
C SER A 252 -11.95 -6.00 15.70
N GLY A 253 -10.98 -5.29 15.12
CA GLY A 253 -9.82 -5.90 14.45
C GLY A 253 -8.67 -6.32 15.38
N PHE A 254 -8.38 -5.58 16.44
CA PHE A 254 -7.21 -5.87 17.28
C PHE A 254 -7.41 -7.12 18.16
N SER A 255 -6.57 -8.14 17.97
CA SER A 255 -6.62 -9.38 18.74
C SER A 255 -5.23 -9.97 19.00
N LEU A 256 -5.10 -10.84 20.00
CA LEU A 256 -3.85 -11.59 20.23
C LEU A 256 -3.48 -12.45 19.02
N ARG A 257 -4.47 -12.94 18.27
CA ARG A 257 -4.25 -13.73 17.04
C ARG A 257 -3.64 -12.88 15.94
N SER A 258 -4.16 -11.66 15.71
CA SER A 258 -3.60 -10.76 14.69
C SER A 258 -2.21 -10.28 15.07
N LEU A 259 -1.96 -10.02 16.36
CA LEU A 259 -0.61 -9.71 16.86
C LEU A 259 0.37 -10.86 16.63
N TYR A 260 0.00 -12.09 16.98
CA TYR A 260 0.82 -13.28 16.71
C TYR A 260 1.11 -13.46 15.21
N GLY A 261 0.08 -13.27 14.37
CA GLY A 261 0.23 -13.29 12.92
C GLY A 261 1.26 -12.26 12.42
N THR A 262 1.20 -11.03 12.94
CA THR A 262 2.16 -9.97 12.61
C THR A 262 3.56 -10.37 13.05
N VAL A 263 3.75 -10.83 14.28
CA VAL A 263 5.07 -11.28 14.76
C VAL A 263 5.62 -12.40 13.89
N ARG A 264 4.78 -13.38 13.49
CA ARG A 264 5.17 -14.47 12.60
C ARG A 264 5.62 -13.97 11.23
N MET A 265 4.97 -12.96 10.65
CA MET A 265 5.38 -12.36 9.38
C MET A 265 6.81 -11.80 9.43
N PHE A 266 7.19 -11.14 10.53
CA PHE A 266 8.51 -10.52 10.66
C PHE A 266 9.59 -11.47 11.18
N LEU A 267 9.25 -12.56 11.90
CA LEU A 267 10.25 -13.43 12.52
C LEU A 267 10.41 -14.79 11.86
N ILE A 268 9.40 -15.27 11.12
CA ILE A 268 9.36 -16.63 10.58
C ILE A 268 9.22 -16.62 9.07
N ASN A 269 8.31 -15.81 8.53
CA ASN A 269 8.03 -15.83 7.10
C ASN A 269 9.15 -15.12 6.32
N GLN A 270 9.74 -15.83 5.36
CA GLN A 270 10.73 -15.27 4.45
C GLN A 270 10.04 -14.54 3.28
N PRO A 271 10.69 -13.51 2.69
CA PRO A 271 12.03 -13.00 2.99
C PRO A 271 12.05 -11.97 4.14
N MET A 272 10.92 -11.76 4.84
CA MET A 272 10.79 -10.72 5.87
C MET A 272 11.55 -11.04 7.16
N ALA A 273 11.66 -12.32 7.53
CA ALA A 273 12.48 -12.76 8.66
C ALA A 273 13.95 -12.31 8.51
N THR A 274 14.50 -12.49 7.31
CA THR A 274 15.85 -12.05 6.93
C THR A 274 16.03 -10.54 7.09
N LEU A 275 15.12 -9.75 6.50
CA LEU A 275 15.21 -8.29 6.58
C LEU A 275 15.05 -7.79 8.01
N SER A 276 14.16 -8.39 8.79
CA SER A 276 13.92 -8.05 10.20
C SER A 276 15.15 -8.33 11.06
N ALA A 277 15.83 -9.45 10.84
CA ALA A 277 17.08 -9.76 11.55
C ALA A 277 18.17 -8.71 11.27
N LEU A 278 18.32 -8.27 10.02
CA LEU A 278 19.27 -7.21 9.65
C LEU A 278 18.90 -5.86 10.29
N VAL A 279 17.60 -5.52 10.34
CA VAL A 279 17.10 -4.32 11.01
C VAL A 279 17.40 -4.38 12.51
N LEU A 280 17.10 -5.50 13.18
CA LEU A 280 17.40 -5.69 14.60
C LEU A 280 18.90 -5.58 14.89
N MET A 281 19.75 -6.15 14.03
CA MET A 281 21.20 -6.01 14.15
C MET A 281 21.65 -4.55 13.98
N SER A 282 21.09 -3.84 13.00
CA SER A 282 21.35 -2.41 12.79
C SER A 282 20.99 -1.57 14.01
N TYR A 283 19.79 -1.74 14.58
CA TYR A 283 19.36 -0.99 15.75
C TYR A 283 20.07 -1.39 17.03
N SER A 284 20.45 -2.66 17.20
CA SER A 284 21.26 -3.09 18.35
C SER A 284 22.61 -2.38 18.37
N ILE A 285 23.26 -2.27 17.21
CA ILE A 285 24.53 -1.55 17.08
C ILE A 285 24.34 -0.04 17.22
N PHE A 286 23.28 0.51 16.63
CA PHE A 286 22.94 1.92 16.77
C PHE A 286 22.75 2.32 18.23
N ILE A 287 21.94 1.55 18.99
CA ILE A 287 21.69 1.79 20.41
C ILE A 287 22.96 1.62 21.23
N TYR A 288 23.76 0.59 20.97
CA TYR A 288 25.04 0.38 21.68
C TYR A 288 25.99 1.57 21.52
N ARG A 289 26.12 2.11 20.29
CA ARG A 289 27.05 3.22 20.00
C ARG A 289 26.52 4.59 20.40
N GLN A 290 25.25 4.87 20.11
CA GLN A 290 24.67 6.22 20.18
C GLN A 290 23.67 6.39 21.32
N GLY A 291 23.24 5.30 21.97
CA GLY A 291 22.18 5.34 22.97
C GLY A 291 22.49 6.22 24.17
N ARG A 292 23.77 6.29 24.59
CA ARG A 292 24.21 7.18 25.67
C ARG A 292 24.07 8.66 25.26
N ASP A 293 24.49 9.00 24.05
CA ASP A 293 24.48 10.39 23.56
C ASP A 293 23.07 10.90 23.27
N LEU A 294 22.16 9.99 22.90
CA LEU A 294 20.73 10.29 22.74
C LEU A 294 20.02 10.55 24.08
N LEU A 295 20.44 9.87 25.15
CA LEU A 295 19.83 9.99 26.50
C LEU A 295 20.47 11.07 27.37
N GLN A 296 21.70 11.48 27.09
CA GLN A 296 22.36 12.55 27.82
C GLN A 296 21.65 13.89 27.57
N LYS A 297 20.93 14.37 28.59
CA LYS A 297 20.55 15.79 28.70
C LYS A 297 21.86 16.58 28.69
N GLY A 298 22.03 17.47 27.71
CA GLY A 298 23.19 18.35 27.66
C GLY A 298 23.31 19.06 29.01
N LYS A 299 24.44 18.89 29.70
CA LYS A 299 24.73 19.63 30.93
C LYS A 299 24.74 21.13 30.55
N PRO A 300 23.97 21.98 31.22
CA PRO A 300 24.09 23.41 31.02
C PRO A 300 25.37 23.87 31.71
N GLY A 301 26.38 24.30 30.96
CA GLY A 301 27.40 25.19 31.53
C GLY A 301 28.86 25.08 31.10
N GLU A 302 29.32 24.12 30.29
CA GLU A 302 30.74 24.11 29.90
C GLU A 302 30.89 23.89 28.39
N GLU A 303 31.56 24.88 27.77
CA GLU A 303 31.70 25.16 26.34
C GLU A 303 30.43 25.67 25.65
N GLU A 304 30.19 26.98 25.80
CA GLU A 304 29.67 27.82 24.71
C GLU A 304 30.62 27.72 23.49
N ILE A 305 30.68 26.55 22.85
CA ILE A 305 30.85 26.54 21.40
C ILE A 305 29.57 27.17 20.91
N SER A 306 29.70 28.41 20.46
CA SER A 306 28.70 29.09 19.65
C SER A 306 28.32 28.20 18.46
N LEU A 307 27.36 27.30 18.68
CA LEU A 307 26.58 26.62 17.66
C LEU A 307 25.62 27.66 17.08
N SER A 308 26.22 28.68 16.46
CA SER A 308 25.59 29.52 15.47
C SER A 308 25.19 28.59 14.32
N ILE A 309 23.94 28.15 14.44
CA ILE A 309 23.01 27.68 13.42
C ILE A 309 23.56 27.88 12.01
N GLN A 310 23.97 26.79 11.32
CA GLN A 310 23.63 26.63 9.90
C GLN A 310 23.76 25.24 9.28
N LYS A 311 24.31 24.21 9.94
CA LYS A 311 24.19 22.82 9.47
C LYS A 311 24.52 21.83 10.58
N ILE A 312 23.56 20.98 10.97
CA ILE A 312 23.87 19.74 11.69
C ILE A 312 24.94 19.02 10.86
N GLU A 313 26.00 18.50 11.46
CA GLU A 313 27.01 17.74 10.71
C GLU A 313 26.38 16.52 10.04
N LYS A 314 26.95 16.04 8.94
CA LYS A 314 26.36 14.90 8.19
C LYS A 314 26.20 13.68 9.09
N HIS A 315 27.16 13.45 9.99
CA HIS A 315 27.11 12.35 10.94
C HIS A 315 25.97 12.49 11.95
N GLN A 316 25.85 13.65 12.62
CA GLN A 316 24.76 13.90 13.57
C GLN A 316 23.37 13.85 12.88
N ALA A 317 23.27 14.36 11.65
CA ALA A 317 22.04 14.27 10.87
C ALA A 317 21.67 12.80 10.59
N LEU A 318 22.66 11.95 10.33
CA LEU A 318 22.44 10.51 10.14
C LEU A 318 21.96 9.83 11.42
N VAL A 319 22.49 10.21 12.58
CA VAL A 319 22.05 9.66 13.88
C VAL A 319 20.57 9.99 14.14
N TRP A 320 20.17 11.25 14.00
CA TRP A 320 18.77 11.66 14.21
C TRP A 320 17.83 11.13 13.15
N TRP A 321 18.31 11.00 11.91
CA TRP A 321 17.56 10.39 10.83
C TRP A 321 17.30 8.90 11.13
N GLN A 322 18.33 8.16 11.53
CA GLN A 322 18.20 6.75 11.94
C GLN A 322 17.27 6.58 13.16
N ALA A 323 17.35 7.48 14.15
CA ALA A 323 16.43 7.47 15.29
C ALA A 323 14.96 7.68 14.84
N GLY A 324 14.73 8.61 13.91
CA GLY A 324 13.41 8.85 13.33
C GLY A 324 12.89 7.69 12.50
N LEU A 325 13.75 7.02 11.72
CA LEU A 325 13.36 5.77 11.05
C LEU A 325 12.97 4.69 12.05
N GLY A 326 13.68 4.58 13.18
CA GLY A 326 13.36 3.60 14.23
C GLY A 326 12.01 3.86 14.87
N LEU A 327 11.70 5.13 15.14
CA LEU A 327 10.39 5.54 15.61
C LEU A 327 9.30 5.26 14.56
N ALA A 328 9.57 5.51 13.28
CA ALA A 328 8.64 5.20 12.19
C ALA A 328 8.33 3.69 12.11
N LEU A 329 9.35 2.83 12.24
CA LEU A 329 9.14 1.37 12.26
C LEU A 329 8.25 0.92 13.43
N ILE A 330 8.41 1.51 14.61
CA ILE A 330 7.55 1.21 15.76
C ILE A 330 6.09 1.60 15.44
N LEU A 331 5.88 2.78 14.87
CA LEU A 331 4.55 3.25 14.48
C LEU A 331 3.92 2.37 13.39
N ASP A 332 4.69 1.99 12.36
CA ASP A 332 4.23 1.10 11.29
C ASP A 332 3.81 -0.27 11.85
N MET A 333 4.56 -0.83 12.79
CA MET A 333 4.21 -2.10 13.44
C MET A 333 2.91 -2.00 14.25
N ILE A 334 2.69 -0.89 14.95
CA ILE A 334 1.43 -0.63 15.68
C ILE A 334 0.26 -0.53 14.70
N PHE A 335 0.40 0.26 13.63
CA PHE A 335 -0.66 0.42 12.65
C PHE A 335 -0.97 -0.86 11.87
N LEU A 336 0.04 -1.66 11.55
CA LEU A 336 -0.14 -2.94 10.89
C LEU A 336 -0.90 -3.93 11.80
N ALA A 337 -0.56 -3.99 13.09
CA ALA A 337 -1.28 -4.80 14.07
C ALA A 337 -2.73 -4.32 14.30
N ALA A 338 -2.97 -3.01 14.27
CA ALA A 338 -4.30 -2.42 14.43
C ALA A 338 -5.28 -2.78 13.29
N SER A 339 -4.77 -3.20 12.13
CA SER A 339 -5.63 -3.58 11.00
C SER A 339 -6.42 -4.88 11.21
N GLY A 340 -6.03 -5.70 12.20
CA GLY A 340 -6.62 -7.00 12.51
C GLY A 340 -6.36 -8.12 11.50
N LYS A 341 -5.77 -7.80 10.35
CA LYS A 341 -5.47 -8.75 9.27
C LYS A 341 -3.97 -8.83 9.03
N ASN A 342 -3.51 -10.01 8.62
CA ASN A 342 -2.10 -10.28 8.33
C ASN A 342 -1.97 -10.61 6.85
N PHE A 343 -2.11 -9.59 5.98
CA PHE A 343 -1.85 -9.74 4.54
C PHE A 343 -0.42 -9.32 4.19
N GLY A 344 0.21 -10.03 3.26
CA GLY A 344 1.60 -9.75 2.88
C GLY A 344 1.78 -8.37 2.24
N HIS A 345 0.77 -7.88 1.48
CA HIS A 345 0.84 -6.57 0.85
C HIS A 345 0.92 -5.39 1.84
N TYR A 346 0.46 -5.57 3.09
CA TYR A 346 0.64 -4.56 4.15
C TYR A 346 2.11 -4.25 4.43
N LEU A 347 3.02 -5.17 4.10
CA LEU A 347 4.45 -5.02 4.34
C LEU A 347 5.13 -4.07 3.35
N GLN A 348 4.52 -3.78 2.19
CA GLN A 348 5.15 -2.93 1.16
C GLN A 348 5.54 -1.54 1.69
N VAL A 349 4.73 -0.95 2.57
CA VAL A 349 4.92 0.41 3.11
C VAL A 349 6.08 0.49 4.12
N ILE A 350 6.37 -0.58 4.86
CA ILE A 350 7.45 -0.59 5.86
C ILE A 350 8.83 -0.85 5.23
N LEU A 351 8.88 -1.46 4.04
CA LEU A 351 10.12 -1.84 3.35
C LEU A 351 11.13 -0.70 3.13
N PRO A 352 10.76 0.51 2.64
CA PRO A 352 11.71 1.60 2.49
C PRO A 352 12.42 1.95 3.80
N THR A 353 11.67 2.01 4.90
CA THR A 353 12.19 2.35 6.23
C THR A 353 13.11 1.25 6.77
N MET A 354 12.73 -0.02 6.60
CA MET A 354 13.56 -1.17 7.00
C MET A 354 14.88 -1.21 6.23
N ILE A 355 14.83 -1.10 4.91
CA ILE A 355 16.02 -1.16 4.05
C ILE A 355 16.95 0.03 4.33
N ALA A 356 16.39 1.23 4.49
CA ALA A 356 17.17 2.41 4.87
C ALA A 356 17.85 2.22 6.23
N SER A 357 17.16 1.59 7.18
CA SER A 357 17.72 1.25 8.49
C SER A 357 18.87 0.24 8.39
N VAL A 358 18.80 -0.73 7.48
CA VAL A 358 19.89 -1.70 7.22
C VAL A 358 21.11 -1.02 6.61
N LEU A 359 20.94 0.02 5.80
CA LEU A 359 22.10 0.74 5.22
C LEU A 359 23.01 1.37 6.27
N TYR A 360 22.49 1.77 7.44
CA TYR A 360 23.32 2.24 8.56
C TYR A 360 24.32 1.18 9.01
N LEU A 361 23.86 -0.08 9.16
CA LEU A 361 24.71 -1.23 9.48
C LEU A 361 25.77 -1.44 8.40
N LEU A 362 25.37 -1.44 7.13
CA LEU A 362 26.28 -1.71 6.02
C LEU A 362 27.34 -0.61 5.83
N ASP A 363 26.97 0.67 5.92
CA ASP A 363 27.91 1.80 5.88
C ASP A 363 28.94 1.68 7.01
N MET A 364 28.49 1.32 8.21
CA MET A 364 29.38 1.11 9.34
C MET A 364 30.35 -0.04 9.08
N LEU A 365 29.87 -1.21 8.65
CA LEU A 365 30.72 -2.38 8.37
C LEU A 365 31.76 -2.09 7.28
N ILE A 366 31.38 -1.35 6.23
CA ILE A 366 32.29 -0.95 5.14
C ILE A 366 33.39 -0.02 5.67
N ARG A 367 33.04 0.98 6.49
CA ARG A 367 34.03 1.91 7.08
C ARG A 367 34.97 1.17 8.03
N SER A 368 34.42 0.31 8.88
CA SER A 368 35.19 -0.48 9.83
C SER A 368 36.14 -1.48 9.15
N ALA A 369 35.81 -1.97 7.95
CA ALA A 369 36.73 -2.82 7.17
C ALA A 369 37.94 -2.05 6.61
N HIS A 370 37.82 -0.73 6.42
CA HIS A 370 38.90 0.13 5.92
C HIS A 370 39.79 0.69 7.05
N GLU A 371 39.28 0.73 8.28
CA GLU A 371 40.04 1.13 9.46
C GLU A 371 40.88 -0.04 10.01
N LYS A 372 42.09 0.23 10.54
CA LYS A 372 42.90 -0.77 11.26
C LYS A 372 42.27 -1.04 12.63
N ILE A 373 41.15 -1.76 12.65
CA ILE A 373 40.49 -2.16 13.90
C ILE A 373 41.24 -3.35 14.51
N GLN A 374 41.48 -3.25 15.82
CA GLN A 374 42.26 -4.20 16.62
C GLN A 374 41.60 -5.59 16.72
N ASP A 375 40.28 -5.68 16.48
CA ASP A 375 39.47 -6.89 16.55
C ASP A 375 38.84 -7.26 15.19
N ARG A 376 39.65 -7.84 14.29
CA ARG A 376 39.19 -8.34 12.98
C ARG A 376 38.20 -9.51 13.09
N SER A 377 38.21 -10.24 14.20
CA SER A 377 37.35 -11.38 14.48
C SER A 377 35.86 -10.99 14.53
N LEU A 378 35.52 -9.91 15.24
CA LEU A 378 34.14 -9.40 15.36
C LEU A 378 33.60 -8.88 14.02
N LEU A 379 34.45 -8.28 13.19
CA LEU A 379 34.06 -7.83 11.85
C LEU A 379 33.79 -9.01 10.93
N VAL A 380 34.64 -10.04 10.96
CA VAL A 380 34.42 -11.27 10.18
C VAL A 380 33.13 -11.95 10.62
N ILE A 381 32.86 -12.06 11.92
CA ILE A 381 31.61 -12.63 12.44
C ILE A 381 30.40 -11.81 11.96
N ALA A 382 30.47 -10.47 12.01
CA ALA A 382 29.38 -9.61 11.54
C ALA A 382 29.14 -9.75 10.02
N TRP A 383 30.20 -9.78 9.21
CA TRP A 383 30.09 -10.00 7.76
C TRP A 383 29.57 -11.39 7.41
N SER A 384 30.05 -12.43 8.09
CA SER A 384 29.55 -13.79 7.94
C SER A 384 28.08 -13.91 8.32
N GLY A 385 27.66 -13.26 9.41
CA GLY A 385 26.26 -13.19 9.83
C GLY A 385 25.37 -12.53 8.78
N VAL A 386 25.77 -11.34 8.29
CA VAL A 386 25.04 -10.64 7.22
C VAL A 386 24.98 -11.48 5.95
N LEU A 387 26.08 -12.13 5.55
CA LEU A 387 26.13 -12.95 4.34
C LEU A 387 25.23 -14.18 4.44
N ILE A 388 25.30 -14.93 5.54
CA ILE A 388 24.48 -16.15 5.76
C ILE A 388 22.99 -15.78 5.75
N ILE A 389 22.61 -14.72 6.48
CA ILE A 389 21.24 -14.23 6.56
C ILE A 389 20.76 -13.77 5.17
N SER A 390 21.58 -12.99 4.45
CA SER A 390 21.22 -12.47 3.13
C SER A 390 21.13 -13.57 2.06
N LEU A 391 21.97 -14.60 2.13
CA LEU A 391 21.99 -15.69 1.14
C LEU A 391 20.70 -16.55 1.25
N ALA A 392 20.22 -16.79 2.47
CA ALA A 392 18.97 -17.54 2.68
C ALA A 392 17.76 -16.79 2.11
N GLY A 393 17.63 -15.49 2.40
CA GLY A 393 16.54 -14.66 1.86
C GLY A 393 16.65 -14.45 0.34
N LEU A 394 17.86 -14.26 -0.19
CA LEU A 394 18.09 -14.05 -1.63
C LEU A 394 17.72 -15.29 -2.46
N LEU A 395 18.02 -16.49 -1.97
CA LEU A 395 17.69 -17.73 -2.70
C LEU A 395 16.18 -17.90 -2.86
N GLU A 396 15.39 -17.56 -1.83
CA GLU A 396 13.94 -17.62 -1.92
C GLU A 396 13.35 -16.58 -2.87
N ILE A 397 13.90 -15.36 -2.85
CA ILE A 397 13.51 -14.29 -3.78
C ILE A 397 13.79 -14.72 -5.23
N VAL A 398 15.01 -15.16 -5.54
CA VAL A 398 15.40 -15.49 -6.91
C VAL A 398 14.54 -16.62 -7.49
N VAL A 399 14.15 -17.60 -6.67
CA VAL A 399 13.30 -18.71 -7.10
C VAL A 399 11.86 -18.26 -7.41
N LYS A 400 11.34 -17.25 -6.70
CA LYS A 400 9.94 -16.83 -6.77
C LYS A 400 9.68 -15.61 -7.68
N GLU A 401 10.69 -14.77 -7.91
CA GLU A 401 10.56 -13.50 -8.66
C GLU A 401 10.82 -13.62 -10.16
N ALA A 402 11.60 -14.63 -10.58
CA ALA A 402 11.98 -14.74 -11.98
C ALA A 402 10.80 -15.26 -12.80
N PRO A 403 10.32 -14.51 -13.81
CA PRO A 403 9.25 -15.00 -14.68
C PRO A 403 9.69 -16.29 -15.37
N SER A 404 8.76 -17.21 -15.56
CA SER A 404 9.04 -18.43 -16.30
C SER A 404 9.39 -18.09 -17.75
N MET A 405 10.21 -18.93 -18.40
CA MET A 405 10.51 -18.76 -19.83
C MET A 405 9.24 -18.80 -20.70
N THR A 406 8.17 -19.42 -20.20
CA THR A 406 6.85 -19.46 -20.85
C THR A 406 6.14 -18.13 -20.74
N GLU A 407 6.09 -17.50 -19.56
CA GLU A 407 5.51 -16.15 -19.38
C GLU A 407 6.21 -15.12 -20.26
N LEU A 408 7.55 -15.12 -20.26
CA LEU A 408 8.32 -14.22 -21.12
C LEU A 408 7.97 -14.41 -22.59
N LYS A 409 7.98 -15.65 -23.09
CA LYS A 409 7.63 -15.93 -24.49
C LYS A 409 6.21 -15.48 -24.82
N THR A 410 5.25 -15.76 -23.93
CA THR A 410 3.84 -15.41 -24.12
C THR A 410 3.66 -13.90 -24.22
N PHE A 411 4.29 -13.14 -23.31
CA PHE A 411 4.25 -11.68 -23.33
C PHE A 411 4.84 -11.11 -24.64
N TRP A 412 6.01 -11.60 -25.09
CA TRP A 412 6.66 -11.11 -26.31
C TRP A 412 5.98 -11.55 -27.61
N GLN A 413 5.26 -12.68 -27.59
CA GLN A 413 4.52 -13.20 -28.76
C GLN A 413 3.09 -12.68 -28.83
N SER A 414 2.55 -12.12 -27.75
CA SER A 414 1.23 -11.49 -27.74
C SER A 414 1.21 -10.31 -28.71
N THR A 415 0.31 -10.37 -29.69
CA THR A 415 0.10 -9.28 -30.67
C THR A 415 -0.71 -8.14 -30.08
N ASP A 416 -1.39 -8.37 -28.96
CA ASP A 416 -2.14 -7.38 -28.19
C ASP A 416 -2.06 -7.71 -26.68
N PRO A 417 -0.99 -7.29 -25.99
CA PRO A 417 -0.83 -7.55 -24.55
C PRO A 417 -1.85 -6.82 -23.68
N ALA A 418 -2.67 -5.92 -24.25
CA ALA A 418 -3.79 -5.31 -23.55
C ALA A 418 -5.08 -6.13 -23.65
N ARG A 419 -5.16 -7.10 -24.58
CA ARG A 419 -6.37 -7.89 -24.82
C ARG A 419 -6.65 -8.84 -23.67
N TYR A 420 -7.87 -8.76 -23.16
CA TYR A 420 -8.42 -9.72 -22.22
C TYR A 420 -8.77 -11.04 -22.89
N GLU A 421 -8.35 -12.13 -22.26
CA GLU A 421 -8.98 -13.44 -22.44
C GLU A 421 -9.88 -13.74 -21.23
N PRO A 422 -11.20 -13.56 -21.36
CA PRO A 422 -12.15 -13.92 -20.32
C PRO A 422 -12.12 -15.43 -20.06
N ASN A 423 -12.32 -15.79 -18.80
CA ASN A 423 -12.51 -17.17 -18.40
C ASN A 423 -13.93 -17.65 -18.80
N GLU A 424 -14.24 -18.94 -18.59
CA GLU A 424 -15.52 -19.53 -19.01
C GLU A 424 -16.74 -18.79 -18.45
N LEU A 425 -16.71 -18.42 -17.18
CA LEU A 425 -17.79 -17.69 -16.52
C LEU A 425 -17.91 -16.24 -17.01
N GLU A 426 -16.78 -15.56 -17.18
CA GLU A 426 -16.74 -14.18 -17.68
C GLU A 426 -17.22 -14.11 -19.14
N GLN A 427 -16.85 -15.10 -19.95
CA GLN A 427 -17.33 -15.24 -21.32
C GLN A 427 -18.83 -15.51 -21.34
N TYR A 428 -19.35 -16.37 -20.45
CA TYR A 428 -20.79 -16.57 -20.32
C TYR A 428 -21.52 -15.26 -20.02
N ILE A 429 -21.02 -14.46 -19.06
CA ILE A 429 -21.59 -13.15 -18.72
C ILE A 429 -21.60 -12.24 -19.95
N ILE A 430 -20.48 -12.17 -20.68
CA ILE A 430 -20.35 -11.33 -21.88
C ILE A 430 -21.37 -11.75 -22.95
N ASP A 431 -21.57 -13.05 -23.16
CA ASP A 431 -22.44 -13.60 -24.19
C ASP A 431 -23.94 -13.51 -23.83
N HIS A 432 -24.29 -13.49 -22.54
CA HIS A 432 -25.67 -13.53 -22.03
C HIS A 432 -26.12 -12.23 -21.35
N SER A 433 -25.40 -11.12 -21.54
CA SER A 433 -25.83 -9.80 -21.07
C SER A 433 -25.28 -8.68 -21.95
N GLN A 434 -25.87 -7.49 -21.90
CA GLN A 434 -25.38 -6.30 -22.61
C GLN A 434 -24.55 -5.37 -21.70
N PRO A 435 -23.59 -4.58 -22.23
CA PRO A 435 -22.81 -3.64 -21.42
C PRO A 435 -23.64 -2.63 -20.60
N SER A 436 -24.84 -2.28 -21.06
CA SER A 436 -25.76 -1.40 -20.33
C SER A 436 -26.54 -2.10 -19.21
N GLU A 437 -26.61 -3.43 -19.25
CA GLU A 437 -27.34 -4.24 -18.27
C GLU A 437 -26.49 -4.51 -17.03
N PRO A 438 -27.07 -4.42 -15.81
CA PRO A 438 -26.34 -4.75 -14.61
C PRO A 438 -26.15 -6.26 -14.47
N VAL A 439 -25.05 -6.64 -13.81
CA VAL A 439 -24.80 -8.01 -13.36
C VAL A 439 -24.46 -7.96 -11.88
N LEU A 440 -25.21 -8.69 -11.07
CA LEU A 440 -24.92 -8.85 -9.65
C LEU A 440 -23.93 -10.00 -9.46
N VAL A 441 -22.78 -9.71 -8.90
CA VAL A 441 -21.79 -10.72 -8.51
C VAL A 441 -21.91 -10.95 -7.00
N TRP A 442 -22.60 -12.03 -6.62
CA TRP A 442 -22.73 -12.47 -5.23
C TRP A 442 -21.54 -13.34 -4.83
N GLY A 443 -20.41 -12.70 -4.53
CA GLY A 443 -19.17 -13.37 -4.14
C GLY A 443 -18.04 -12.41 -3.79
N GLY A 444 -16.83 -12.95 -3.56
CA GLY A 444 -15.63 -12.16 -3.23
C GLY A 444 -14.85 -11.59 -4.43
N HIS A 445 -15.49 -11.48 -5.60
CA HIS A 445 -14.84 -11.22 -6.89
C HIS A 445 -15.40 -9.97 -7.60
N PRO A 446 -15.29 -8.77 -7.00
CA PRO A 446 -15.76 -7.50 -7.57
C PRO A 446 -15.06 -7.15 -8.90
N SER A 447 -13.91 -7.77 -9.15
CA SER A 447 -13.19 -7.72 -10.43
C SER A 447 -14.07 -8.15 -11.60
N MET A 448 -14.98 -9.10 -11.44
CA MET A 448 -15.75 -9.67 -12.55
C MET A 448 -16.60 -8.63 -13.29
N ASN A 449 -17.23 -7.70 -12.58
CA ASN A 449 -17.92 -6.55 -13.17
C ASN A 449 -16.98 -5.65 -13.98
N PHE A 450 -15.78 -5.40 -13.44
CA PHE A 450 -14.76 -4.64 -14.17
C PHE A 450 -14.35 -5.36 -15.45
N LEU A 451 -13.95 -6.63 -15.36
CA LEU A 451 -13.36 -7.36 -16.48
C LEU A 451 -14.38 -7.67 -17.59
N THR A 452 -15.64 -7.94 -17.24
CA THR A 452 -16.73 -8.18 -18.22
C THR A 452 -17.37 -6.90 -18.77
N ASN A 453 -16.94 -5.74 -18.28
CA ASN A 453 -17.56 -4.45 -18.59
C ASN A 453 -19.08 -4.44 -18.32
N ARG A 454 -19.45 -4.87 -17.10
CA ARG A 454 -20.83 -4.84 -16.60
C ARG A 454 -20.88 -4.09 -15.31
N ARG A 455 -21.82 -3.16 -15.19
CA ARG A 455 -22.04 -2.43 -13.93
C ARG A 455 -22.71 -3.32 -12.89
N SER A 456 -22.42 -3.06 -11.62
CA SER A 456 -23.20 -3.56 -10.49
C SER A 456 -24.57 -2.87 -10.47
N PRO A 457 -25.66 -3.57 -10.11
CA PRO A 457 -26.97 -2.94 -9.90
C PRO A 457 -27.02 -2.05 -8.66
N THR A 458 -26.00 -2.09 -7.80
CA THR A 458 -25.94 -1.34 -6.54
C THR A 458 -24.60 -0.65 -6.38
N ARG A 459 -24.52 0.37 -5.52
CA ARG A 459 -23.25 1.02 -5.15
C ARG A 459 -22.30 0.08 -4.39
N TYR A 460 -22.81 -1.01 -3.80
CA TYR A 460 -22.04 -2.01 -3.08
C TYR A 460 -21.45 -3.05 -4.02
N ILE A 461 -20.20 -2.83 -4.46
CA ILE A 461 -19.47 -3.82 -5.28
C ILE A 461 -18.84 -4.93 -4.44
N PHE A 462 -18.50 -4.64 -3.17
CA PHE A 462 -18.04 -5.64 -2.20
C PHE A 462 -19.13 -5.88 -1.16
N LEU A 463 -19.87 -6.96 -1.33
CA LEU A 463 -21.13 -7.20 -0.60
C LEU A 463 -20.94 -7.53 0.90
N GLN A 464 -19.71 -7.69 1.38
CA GLN A 464 -19.49 -7.83 2.83
C GLN A 464 -19.92 -6.56 3.59
N HIS A 465 -19.92 -5.41 2.89
CA HIS A 465 -20.38 -4.14 3.43
C HIS A 465 -21.89 -4.11 3.72
N LEU A 466 -22.67 -5.05 3.17
CA LEU A 466 -24.08 -5.22 3.54
C LEU A 466 -24.27 -5.60 5.01
N PHE A 467 -23.28 -6.26 5.62
CA PHE A 467 -23.33 -6.73 7.01
C PHE A 467 -22.72 -5.74 8.00
N THR A 468 -22.37 -4.53 7.54
CA THR A 468 -21.79 -3.48 8.35
C THR A 468 -22.66 -2.24 8.34
N PRO A 469 -22.58 -1.37 9.36
CA PRO A 469 -23.33 -0.12 9.37
C PRO A 469 -23.05 0.74 8.13
N THR A 470 -24.09 1.44 7.68
CA THR A 470 -24.06 2.39 6.56
C THR A 470 -24.50 3.77 7.05
N THR A 471 -24.53 4.76 6.15
CA THR A 471 -25.07 6.09 6.44
C THR A 471 -26.58 6.08 6.74
N SER A 472 -27.31 5.07 6.26
CA SER A 472 -28.78 5.00 6.38
C SER A 472 -29.27 3.94 7.36
N GLY A 473 -28.42 3.09 7.92
CA GLY A 473 -28.87 2.01 8.78
C GLY A 473 -27.76 1.21 9.48
N GLN A 474 -28.18 0.21 10.25
CA GLN A 474 -27.27 -0.71 10.94
C GLN A 474 -26.61 -1.72 9.97
N ASN A 475 -27.17 -1.85 8.77
CA ASN A 475 -26.71 -2.72 7.70
C ASN A 475 -27.08 -2.08 6.34
N GLY A 476 -26.54 -2.62 5.24
CA GLY A 476 -26.76 -2.11 3.89
C GLY A 476 -27.91 -2.76 3.12
N PHE A 477 -28.67 -3.67 3.74
CA PHE A 477 -29.62 -4.50 2.99
C PHE A 477 -30.82 -3.73 2.45
N ASP A 478 -31.34 -2.73 3.17
CA ASP A 478 -32.49 -1.95 2.71
C ASP A 478 -32.18 -1.19 1.43
N GLU A 479 -31.04 -0.48 1.41
CA GLU A 479 -30.55 0.22 0.23
C GLU A 479 -30.25 -0.76 -0.91
N PHE A 480 -29.54 -1.85 -0.60
CA PHE A 480 -29.20 -2.88 -1.58
C PHE A 480 -30.44 -3.49 -2.24
N LEU A 481 -31.45 -3.88 -1.47
CA LEU A 481 -32.68 -4.46 -2.00
C LEU A 481 -33.50 -3.43 -2.77
N GLN A 482 -33.51 -2.17 -2.34
CA GLN A 482 -34.17 -1.09 -3.07
C GLN A 482 -33.50 -0.83 -4.43
N GLU A 483 -32.17 -0.71 -4.46
CA GLU A 483 -31.38 -0.51 -5.69
C GLU A 483 -31.56 -1.72 -6.63
N LEU A 484 -31.46 -2.95 -6.10
CA LEU A 484 -31.64 -4.19 -6.85
C LEU A 484 -33.04 -4.32 -7.49
N LYS A 485 -34.09 -3.85 -6.81
CA LYS A 485 -35.47 -3.85 -7.34
C LYS A 485 -35.70 -2.73 -8.36
N THR A 486 -35.05 -1.58 -8.16
CA THR A 486 -35.16 -0.41 -9.05
C THR A 486 -34.45 -0.64 -10.38
N ASP A 487 -33.34 -1.37 -10.34
CA ASP A 487 -32.49 -1.63 -11.49
C ASP A 487 -32.08 -3.12 -11.55
N PRO A 488 -33.04 -4.01 -11.88
CA PRO A 488 -32.85 -5.45 -11.78
C PRO A 488 -31.77 -5.95 -12.76
N PRO A 489 -30.74 -6.68 -12.27
CA PRO A 489 -29.69 -7.21 -13.12
C PRO A 489 -30.22 -8.21 -14.14
N ALA A 490 -29.56 -8.30 -15.30
CA ALA A 490 -29.84 -9.36 -16.27
C ALA A 490 -29.43 -10.72 -15.71
N LEU A 491 -28.29 -10.76 -15.03
CA LEU A 491 -27.69 -11.96 -14.43
C LEU A 491 -27.38 -11.75 -12.95
N ILE A 492 -27.65 -12.77 -12.14
CA ILE A 492 -27.08 -12.92 -10.80
C ILE A 492 -26.10 -14.08 -10.85
N VAL A 493 -24.83 -13.80 -10.57
CA VAL A 493 -23.74 -14.77 -10.58
C VAL A 493 -23.29 -14.96 -9.14
N ALA A 494 -23.57 -16.13 -8.57
CA ALA A 494 -23.41 -16.38 -7.15
C ALA A 494 -22.45 -17.54 -6.86
N GLN A 495 -21.52 -17.32 -5.95
CA GLN A 495 -20.62 -18.35 -5.43
C GLN A 495 -21.16 -18.85 -4.08
N PRO A 496 -21.61 -20.11 -3.96
CA PRO A 496 -22.15 -20.63 -2.70
C PRO A 496 -21.12 -20.57 -1.57
N ASP A 497 -19.89 -21.02 -1.85
CA ASP A 497 -18.76 -20.94 -0.92
C ASP A 497 -17.90 -19.70 -1.24
N SER A 498 -18.43 -18.52 -0.95
CA SER A 498 -17.76 -17.25 -1.26
C SER A 498 -16.43 -17.09 -0.51
N SER A 499 -15.37 -16.75 -1.24
CA SER A 499 -14.04 -16.41 -0.67
C SER A 499 -14.06 -15.24 0.32
N ALA A 500 -15.06 -14.35 0.22
CA ALA A 500 -15.30 -13.25 1.16
C ALA A 500 -16.11 -13.65 2.40
N GLY A 501 -16.53 -14.92 2.52
CA GLY A 501 -17.38 -15.40 3.63
C GLY A 501 -18.82 -14.89 3.58
N LEU A 502 -19.34 -14.62 2.37
CA LEU A 502 -20.72 -14.20 2.19
C LEU A 502 -21.68 -15.39 2.37
N PRO A 503 -22.78 -15.23 3.11
CA PRO A 503 -23.81 -16.26 3.18
C PRO A 503 -24.48 -16.43 1.82
N PHE A 504 -24.79 -17.67 1.46
CA PHE A 504 -25.44 -17.99 0.19
C PHE A 504 -26.97 -17.96 0.35
N PHE A 505 -27.64 -17.11 -0.43
CA PHE A 505 -29.10 -16.96 -0.37
C PHE A 505 -29.86 -18.21 -0.79
N GLY A 506 -29.24 -19.15 -1.51
CA GLY A 506 -29.87 -20.41 -1.91
C GLY A 506 -29.89 -21.50 -0.82
N LEU A 507 -29.34 -21.23 0.36
CA LEU A 507 -29.42 -22.16 1.50
C LEU A 507 -30.87 -22.29 2.02
N LEU A 508 -31.13 -23.35 2.80
CA LEU A 508 -32.39 -23.52 3.53
C LEU A 508 -32.58 -22.36 4.53
N GLU A 509 -33.82 -21.95 4.77
CA GLU A 509 -34.15 -20.78 5.59
C GLU A 509 -33.51 -20.84 6.99
N GLU A 510 -33.49 -22.04 7.60
CA GLU A 510 -32.90 -22.30 8.91
C GLU A 510 -31.38 -22.04 8.95
N ASN A 511 -30.70 -22.10 7.81
CA ASN A 511 -29.25 -22.00 7.68
C ASN A 511 -28.77 -20.81 6.84
N ILE A 512 -29.67 -19.94 6.37
CA ILE A 512 -29.36 -18.92 5.36
C ILE A 512 -28.25 -17.96 5.78
N CYS A 513 -28.17 -17.64 7.08
CA CYS A 513 -27.02 -16.98 7.68
C CYS A 513 -26.97 -17.26 9.18
N ALA A 514 -26.34 -18.36 9.57
CA ALA A 514 -26.31 -18.81 10.97
C ALA A 514 -25.58 -17.85 11.92
N SER A 515 -24.70 -16.99 11.40
CA SER A 515 -23.92 -16.00 12.16
C SER A 515 -24.53 -14.58 12.13
N CYS A 516 -25.61 -14.37 11.39
CA CYS A 516 -26.25 -13.06 11.26
C CYS A 516 -27.12 -12.74 12.47
N ASP A 517 -27.34 -11.45 12.71
CA ASP A 517 -28.42 -11.03 13.60
C ASP A 517 -29.82 -11.30 12.96
N PRO A 518 -30.90 -11.25 13.75
CA PRO A 518 -32.24 -11.56 13.24
C PRO A 518 -32.70 -10.64 12.09
N GLU A 519 -32.26 -9.38 12.07
CA GLU A 519 -32.63 -8.42 11.03
C GLU A 519 -31.93 -8.78 9.71
N GLN A 520 -30.62 -9.01 9.75
CA GLN A 520 -29.83 -9.47 8.61
C GLN A 520 -30.33 -10.82 8.07
N GLN A 521 -30.71 -11.75 8.95
CA GLN A 521 -31.30 -13.03 8.53
C GLN A 521 -32.62 -12.80 7.78
N GLN A 522 -33.50 -11.92 8.29
CA GLN A 522 -34.75 -11.56 7.61
C GLN A 522 -34.48 -10.93 6.23
N LYS A 523 -33.48 -10.07 6.12
CA LYS A 523 -33.10 -9.44 4.84
C LYS A 523 -32.53 -10.43 3.83
N MET A 524 -31.77 -11.43 4.30
CA MET A 524 -31.32 -12.54 3.45
C MET A 524 -32.50 -13.39 2.95
N LEU A 525 -33.52 -13.61 3.78
CA LEU A 525 -34.75 -14.29 3.35
C LEU A 525 -35.52 -13.47 2.31
N GLU A 526 -35.58 -12.14 2.48
CA GLU A 526 -36.18 -11.24 1.48
C GLU A 526 -35.44 -11.30 0.15
N LEU A 527 -34.10 -11.29 0.17
CA LEU A 527 -33.28 -11.47 -1.04
C LEU A 527 -33.55 -12.82 -1.70
N LYS A 528 -33.58 -13.90 -0.92
CA LYS A 528 -33.90 -15.25 -1.44
C LYS A 528 -35.25 -15.24 -2.15
N SER A 529 -36.29 -14.73 -1.50
CA SER A 529 -37.64 -14.65 -2.08
C SER A 529 -37.67 -13.81 -3.36
N TYR A 530 -36.93 -12.70 -3.38
CA TYR A 530 -36.79 -11.87 -4.58
C TYR A 530 -36.13 -12.63 -5.74
N VAL A 531 -35.03 -13.33 -5.48
CA VAL A 531 -34.30 -14.11 -6.48
C VAL A 531 -35.19 -15.24 -7.01
N GLU A 532 -35.83 -16.02 -6.14
CA GLU A 532 -36.69 -17.14 -6.54
C GLU A 532 -37.92 -16.70 -7.33
N SER A 533 -38.42 -15.49 -7.09
CA SER A 533 -39.60 -14.96 -7.80
C SER A 533 -39.28 -14.34 -9.16
N ASN A 534 -38.07 -13.81 -9.34
CA ASN A 534 -37.71 -13.00 -10.52
C ASN A 534 -36.59 -13.62 -11.37
N TYR A 535 -35.91 -14.65 -10.89
CA TYR A 535 -34.77 -15.26 -11.54
C TYR A 535 -34.86 -16.78 -11.54
N LYS A 536 -34.30 -17.40 -12.58
CA LYS A 536 -34.19 -18.85 -12.70
C LYS A 536 -32.73 -19.24 -12.79
N LEU A 537 -32.35 -20.28 -12.04
CA LEU A 537 -31.05 -20.93 -12.21
C LEU A 537 -30.98 -21.57 -13.60
N THR A 538 -30.11 -21.03 -14.47
CA THR A 538 -29.97 -21.51 -15.85
C THR A 538 -28.79 -22.49 -15.98
N THR A 539 -27.68 -22.20 -15.32
CA THR A 539 -26.48 -23.04 -15.40
C THR A 539 -25.59 -22.92 -14.15
N SER A 540 -24.61 -23.82 -14.06
CA SER A 540 -23.50 -23.72 -13.12
C SER A 540 -22.17 -23.84 -13.88
N ILE A 541 -21.23 -22.94 -13.60
CA ILE A 541 -19.88 -22.96 -14.18
C ILE A 541 -18.91 -23.07 -13.02
N TRP A 542 -18.20 -24.20 -12.95
CA TRP A 542 -17.39 -24.58 -11.79
C TRP A 542 -18.19 -24.55 -10.48
N ASP A 543 -17.80 -23.72 -9.51
CA ASP A 543 -18.47 -23.49 -8.24
C ASP A 543 -19.42 -22.29 -8.27
N TRP A 544 -19.73 -21.72 -9.44
CA TRP A 544 -20.64 -20.59 -9.59
C TRP A 544 -22.00 -20.99 -10.13
N TYR A 545 -23.05 -20.40 -9.57
CA TYR A 545 -24.42 -20.53 -10.04
C TYR A 545 -24.85 -19.26 -10.77
N VAL A 546 -25.41 -19.42 -11.96
CA VAL A 546 -25.84 -18.32 -12.82
C VAL A 546 -27.36 -18.32 -12.93
N TYR A 547 -27.96 -17.26 -12.43
CA TYR A 547 -29.39 -17.02 -12.47
C TYR A 547 -29.71 -15.94 -13.50
N GLU A 548 -30.67 -16.22 -14.37
CA GLU A 548 -31.13 -15.29 -15.41
C GLU A 548 -32.50 -14.74 -15.03
N ARG A 549 -32.73 -13.46 -15.32
CA ARG A 549 -34.00 -12.80 -15.02
C ARG A 549 -35.14 -13.43 -15.83
N VAL A 550 -36.21 -13.84 -15.15
CA VAL A 550 -37.45 -14.31 -15.76
C VAL A 550 -38.22 -13.09 -16.24
N HIS A 551 -38.55 -13.04 -17.53
CA HIS A 551 -39.26 -11.92 -18.16
C HIS A 551 -40.68 -11.71 -17.64
#